data_AF-A0A968MFU6-F1
#
_entry.id   AF-A0A968MFU6-F1
#
_cell.length_a   1.000
_cell.length_b   1.000
_cell.length_c   1.000
_cell.angle_alpha   90.00
_cell.angle_beta   90.00
_cell.angle_gamma   90.00
#
_symmetry.space_group_name_H-M   'P 1'
#
loop_
_entity.id
_entity.type
_entity.pdbx_description
1 polymer ?
#
loop_
_entity_poly.entity_id
_entity_poly.type
_entity_poly.pdbx_seq_one_letter_code
_entity_poly.pdbx_strand_id
1 'polypeptide(L)'
;MTHNEIWTTISRILNAPEPDFVYIPSESLYRLVPNEAEWCLENFRHNNIFDNSKAKRDLGFQYTIKFKEGATRCIDYLKTNNLIEDCAKYPFYDSVVEAWKRSEMEMINWFNKSNSK
;
A
#
# COMPACT_ATOMS: atom_id res chain seq x y z
N MET A 1 6.27 -11.85 1.22
CA MET A 1 5.03 -11.28 1.78
C MET A 1 4.33 -10.53 0.67
N THR A 2 3.01 -10.62 0.59
CA THR A 2 2.20 -9.80 -0.32
C THR A 2 2.01 -8.39 0.25
N HIS A 3 1.52 -7.47 -0.58
CA HIS A 3 1.20 -6.11 -0.14
C HIS A 3 0.20 -6.08 1.03
N ASN A 4 -0.85 -6.92 0.95
CA ASN A 4 -1.86 -7.00 2.01
C ASN A 4 -1.28 -7.56 3.32
N GLU A 5 -0.44 -8.60 3.23
CA GLU A 5 0.22 -9.16 4.42
C GLU A 5 1.13 -8.14 5.11
N ILE A 6 1.80 -7.28 4.34
CA ILE A 6 2.59 -6.17 4.87
C ILE A 6 1.69 -5.23 5.66
N TRP A 7 0.64 -4.68 5.06
CA TRP A 7 -0.21 -3.69 5.73
C TRP A 7 -1.04 -4.25 6.89
N THR A 8 -1.55 -5.48 6.77
CA THR A 8 -2.17 -6.19 7.90
C THR A 8 -1.17 -6.47 9.03
N THR A 9 0.11 -6.70 8.73
CA THR A 9 1.13 -6.82 9.79
C THR A 9 1.36 -5.47 10.47
N ILE A 10 1.43 -4.37 9.71
CA ILE A 10 1.61 -3.01 10.23
C ILE A 10 0.42 -2.57 11.09
N SER A 11 -0.83 -2.81 10.66
CA SER A 11 -2.03 -2.46 11.45
C SER A 11 -2.00 -3.10 12.83
N ARG A 12 -1.63 -4.39 12.90
CA ARG A 12 -1.49 -5.13 14.15
C ARG A 12 -0.37 -4.59 15.04
N ILE A 13 0.76 -4.16 14.47
CA ILE A 13 1.84 -3.53 15.25
C ILE A 13 1.37 -2.19 15.83
N LEU A 14 0.60 -1.42 15.06
CA LEU A 14 0.07 -0.13 15.49
C LEU A 14 -1.13 -0.23 16.43
N ASN A 15 -1.71 -1.42 16.59
CA ASN A 15 -3.02 -1.63 17.21
C ASN A 15 -4.12 -0.76 16.55
N ALA A 16 -4.04 -0.64 15.23
CA ALA A 16 -5.01 0.04 14.39
C ALA A 16 -6.09 -0.94 13.91
N PRO A 17 -7.25 -0.45 13.43
CA PRO A 17 -8.24 -1.29 12.76
C PRO A 17 -7.64 -2.10 11.60
N GLU A 18 -8.27 -3.23 11.27
CA GLU A 18 -7.89 -4.00 10.07
C GLU A 18 -8.10 -3.13 8.81
N PRO A 19 -7.15 -3.11 7.86
CA PRO A 19 -7.26 -2.27 6.68
C PRO A 19 -8.42 -2.67 5.77
N ASP A 20 -9.17 -1.68 5.27
CA ASP A 20 -10.05 -1.85 4.11
C ASP A 20 -9.22 -1.64 2.83
N PHE A 21 -9.07 -2.70 2.02
CA PHE A 21 -8.23 -2.66 0.82
C PHE A 21 -9.03 -2.25 -0.41
N VAL A 22 -8.65 -1.14 -1.03
CA VAL A 22 -9.19 -0.63 -2.29
C VAL A 22 -8.13 -0.76 -3.38
N TYR A 23 -8.46 -1.47 -4.45
CA TYR A 23 -7.51 -1.76 -5.54
C TYR A 23 -7.79 -0.86 -6.74
N ILE A 24 -6.87 0.07 -6.98
CA ILE A 24 -6.93 0.99 -8.12
C ILE A 24 -5.79 0.64 -9.08
N PRO A 25 -6.05 0.40 -10.38
CA PRO A 25 -4.99 0.17 -11.35
C PRO A 25 -4.01 1.34 -11.40
N SER A 26 -2.70 1.04 -11.38
CA SER A 26 -1.64 2.06 -11.30
C SER A 26 -1.71 3.08 -12.43
N GLU A 27 -2.02 2.68 -13.68
CA GLU A 27 -2.20 3.64 -14.78
C GLU A 27 -3.38 4.59 -14.55
N SER A 28 -4.50 4.08 -14.02
CA SER A 28 -5.67 4.91 -13.72
C SER A 28 -5.36 5.88 -12.58
N LEU A 29 -4.70 5.40 -11.53
CA LEU A 29 -4.31 6.21 -10.38
C LEU A 29 -3.33 7.33 -10.80
N TYR A 30 -2.33 7.02 -11.63
CA TYR A 30 -1.39 8.02 -12.13
C TYR A 30 -2.05 9.10 -12.99
N ARG A 31 -3.03 8.73 -13.82
CA ARG A 31 -3.79 9.73 -14.60
C ARG A 31 -4.64 10.65 -13.73
N LEU A 32 -5.05 10.20 -12.55
CA LEU A 32 -5.87 10.97 -11.62
C LEU A 32 -5.02 11.91 -10.75
N VAL A 33 -3.91 11.42 -10.21
CA VAL A 33 -3.04 12.11 -9.25
C VAL A 33 -1.55 11.84 -9.57
N PRO A 34 -1.01 12.43 -10.64
CA PRO A 34 0.28 12.02 -11.20
C PRO A 34 1.47 12.22 -10.25
N ASN A 35 1.46 13.28 -9.44
CA ASN A 35 2.56 13.57 -8.52
C ASN A 35 2.54 12.61 -7.33
N GLU A 36 1.36 12.35 -6.77
CA GLU A 36 1.18 11.50 -5.60
C GLU A 36 1.32 10.01 -5.94
N ALA A 37 0.97 9.62 -7.17
CA ALA A 37 0.99 8.23 -7.62
C ALA A 37 2.20 7.87 -8.48
N GLU A 38 3.19 8.76 -8.63
CA GLU A 38 4.41 8.52 -9.41
C GLU A 38 5.05 7.17 -9.02
N TRP A 39 5.27 6.94 -7.72
CA TRP A 39 5.87 5.70 -7.22
C TRP A 39 5.00 4.45 -7.44
N CYS A 40 3.68 4.62 -7.50
CA CYS A 40 2.79 3.52 -7.84
C CYS A 40 3.00 3.05 -9.29
N LEU A 41 3.27 3.98 -10.21
CA LEU A 41 3.56 3.67 -11.60
C LEU A 41 4.99 3.19 -11.81
N GLU A 42 5.98 3.84 -11.21
CA GLU A 42 7.39 3.54 -11.48
C GLU A 42 7.90 2.32 -10.72
N ASN A 43 7.29 1.99 -9.57
CA ASN A 43 7.86 1.00 -8.67
C ASN A 43 6.85 0.00 -8.11
N PHE A 44 5.77 0.45 -7.47
CA PHE A 44 4.90 -0.46 -6.71
C PHE A 44 3.99 -1.35 -7.57
N ARG A 45 3.88 -1.08 -8.88
CA ARG A 45 3.26 -2.01 -9.84
C ARG A 45 4.09 -3.28 -10.07
N HIS A 46 5.36 -3.29 -9.67
CA HIS A 46 6.28 -4.41 -9.80
C HIS A 46 6.48 -5.13 -8.45
N ASN A 47 6.92 -6.39 -8.49
CA ASN A 47 7.00 -7.21 -7.28
C ASN A 47 8.21 -6.90 -6.37
N ASN A 48 9.20 -6.10 -6.80
CA ASN A 48 10.35 -5.65 -6.00
C ASN A 48 11.03 -6.78 -5.18
N ILE A 49 11.11 -7.99 -5.75
CA ILE A 49 11.78 -9.13 -5.12
C ILE A 49 13.23 -9.19 -5.63
N PHE A 50 14.19 -9.20 -4.71
CA PHE A 50 15.61 -9.24 -5.03
C PHE A 50 16.21 -10.61 -4.75
N ASP A 51 17.00 -11.13 -5.70
CA ASP A 51 17.82 -12.31 -5.48
C ASP A 51 19.08 -11.96 -4.67
N ASN A 52 19.17 -12.55 -3.48
CA ASN A 52 20.29 -12.35 -2.57
C ASN A 52 21.35 -13.47 -2.66
N SER A 53 21.31 -14.32 -3.69
CA SER A 53 22.25 -15.45 -3.86
C SER A 53 23.72 -15.01 -3.84
N LYS A 54 24.06 -13.93 -4.55
CA LYS A 54 25.43 -13.37 -4.58
C LYS A 54 25.85 -12.82 -3.22
N ALA A 55 24.98 -12.06 -2.55
CA ALA A 55 25.26 -11.54 -1.21
C ALA A 55 25.48 -12.68 -0.19
N LYS A 56 24.70 -13.76 -0.27
CA LYS A 56 24.89 -14.94 0.57
C LYS A 56 26.25 -15.61 0.33
N ARG A 57 26.64 -15.78 -0.94
CA ARG A 57 27.89 -16.44 -1.32
C ARG A 57 29.12 -15.60 -0.99
N ASP A 58 29.11 -14.32 -1.35
CA ASP A 58 30.31 -13.49 -1.37
C ASP A 58 30.48 -12.68 -0.07
N LEU A 59 29.38 -12.39 0.63
CA LEU A 59 29.39 -11.58 1.87
C LEU A 59 28.95 -12.37 3.10
N GLY A 60 28.59 -13.64 2.96
CA GLY A 60 28.01 -14.43 4.05
C GLY A 60 26.67 -13.89 4.56
N PHE A 61 25.94 -13.13 3.72
CA PHE A 61 24.69 -12.47 4.14
C PHE A 61 23.66 -13.47 4.65
N GLN A 62 23.05 -13.17 5.80
CA GLN A 62 21.94 -13.93 6.37
C GLN A 62 20.82 -12.98 6.82
N TYR A 63 19.59 -13.27 6.37
CA TYR A 63 18.41 -12.55 6.81
C TYR A 63 17.95 -13.10 8.16
N THR A 64 18.21 -12.37 9.24
CA THR A 64 17.96 -12.81 10.62
C THR A 64 16.81 -12.09 11.30
N ILE A 65 16.52 -10.85 10.89
CA ILE A 65 15.45 -10.03 11.47
C ILE A 65 14.18 -10.21 10.65
N LYS A 66 13.10 -10.70 11.27
CA LYS A 66 11.81 -10.85 10.59
C LYS A 66 11.19 -9.49 10.28
N PHE A 67 10.35 -9.40 9.25
CA PHE A 67 9.71 -8.14 8.86
C PHE A 67 8.97 -7.48 10.03
N LYS A 68 8.13 -8.24 10.74
CA LYS A 68 7.40 -7.74 11.91
C LYS A 68 8.32 -7.11 12.95
N GLU A 69 9.45 -7.76 13.25
CA GLU A 69 10.41 -7.28 14.23
C GLU A 69 11.08 -5.98 13.77
N GLY A 70 11.55 -5.92 12.51
CA GLY A 70 12.13 -4.72 11.94
C GLY A 70 11.13 -3.55 11.89
N ALA A 71 9.90 -3.81 11.47
CA ALA A 71 8.82 -2.83 11.41
C ALA A 71 8.45 -2.30 12.81
N THR A 72 8.36 -3.17 13.82
CA THR A 72 8.13 -2.76 15.22
C THR A 72 9.23 -1.80 15.69
N ARG A 73 10.51 -2.14 15.49
CA ARG A 73 11.63 -1.26 15.89
C ARG A 73 11.56 0.11 15.21
N CYS A 74 11.19 0.16 13.93
CA CYS A 74 11.05 1.43 13.20
C CYS A 74 9.87 2.25 13.72
N ILE A 75 8.71 1.63 13.92
CA ILE A 75 7.51 2.29 14.44
C ILE A 75 7.75 2.82 15.85
N ASP A 76 8.39 2.05 16.72
CA ASP A 76 8.72 2.47 18.09
C ASP A 76 9.63 3.70 18.06
N TYR A 77 10.67 3.69 17.21
CA TYR A 77 11.52 4.86 17.02
C TYR A 77 10.72 6.09 16.56
N LEU A 78 9.84 5.94 15.56
CA LEU A 78 9.02 7.05 15.05
C LEU A 78 8.06 7.59 16.12
N LYS A 79 7.45 6.70 16.92
CA LYS A 79 6.58 7.09 18.03
C LYS A 79 7.34 7.83 19.12
N THR A 80 8.46 7.28 19.59
CA THR A 80 9.28 7.88 20.65
C THR A 80 9.79 9.26 20.27
N ASN A 81 10.08 9.49 18.98
CA ASN A 81 10.58 10.77 18.49
C ASN A 81 9.49 11.69 17.92
N ASN A 82 8.21 11.31 18.04
CA ASN A 82 7.07 12.08 17.51
C ASN A 82 7.21 12.44 16.02
N LEU A 83 7.64 11.47 15.21
CA LEU A 83 7.91 11.62 13.77
C LEU A 83 6.78 11.07 12.88
N ILE A 84 5.68 10.60 13.47
CA ILE A 84 4.50 10.15 12.72
C ILE A 84 3.64 11.37 12.42
N GLU A 85 3.41 11.64 11.14
CA GLU A 85 2.58 12.75 10.70
C GLU A 85 1.09 12.45 10.87
N ASP A 86 0.31 13.52 11.07
CA ASP A 86 -1.14 13.47 11.12
C ASP A 86 -1.72 13.22 9.72
N CYS A 87 -2.50 12.14 9.58
CA CYS A 87 -3.15 11.79 8.32
C CYS A 87 -4.19 12.83 7.88
N ALA A 88 -4.74 13.64 8.79
CA ALA A 88 -5.70 14.71 8.46
C ALA A 88 -5.10 15.78 7.53
N LYS A 89 -3.76 15.85 7.42
CA LYS A 89 -3.07 16.72 6.45
C LYS A 89 -3.15 16.22 5.01
N TYR A 90 -3.64 14.99 4.80
CA TYR A 90 -3.68 14.32 3.50
C TYR A 90 -5.10 13.87 3.11
N PRO A 91 -6.11 14.77 3.10
CA PRO A 91 -7.50 14.42 2.79
C PRO A 91 -7.71 13.95 1.34
N PHE A 92 -6.72 14.14 0.48
CA PHE A 92 -6.79 13.72 -0.91
C PHE A 92 -6.86 12.19 -1.05
N TYR A 93 -6.26 11.41 -0.12
CA TYR A 93 -6.31 9.94 -0.17
C TYR A 93 -7.76 9.45 -0.09
N ASP A 94 -8.54 9.99 0.84
CA ASP A 94 -9.96 9.67 0.98
C ASP A 94 -10.73 10.08 -0.27
N SER A 95 -10.42 11.26 -0.83
CA SER A 95 -11.08 11.76 -2.04
C SER A 95 -10.87 10.84 -3.26
N VAL A 96 -9.66 10.30 -3.42
CA VAL A 96 -9.33 9.32 -4.48
C VAL A 96 -10.07 8.01 -4.27
N VAL A 97 -10.09 7.49 -3.05
CA VAL A 97 -10.80 6.25 -2.69
C VAL A 97 -12.29 6.38 -2.96
N GLU A 98 -12.91 7.46 -2.51
CA GLU A 98 -14.35 7.71 -2.72
C GLU A 98 -14.69 7.87 -4.20
N ALA A 99 -13.88 8.60 -4.97
CA ALA A 99 -14.07 8.74 -6.41
C ALA A 99 -14.01 7.39 -7.13
N TRP A 100 -13.07 6.52 -6.74
CA TRP A 100 -12.95 5.17 -7.30
C TRP A 100 -14.15 4.29 -6.96
N LYS A 101 -14.52 4.19 -5.67
CA LYS A 101 -15.68 3.40 -5.20
C LYS A 101 -16.97 3.83 -5.90
N ARG A 102 -17.17 5.14 -6.06
CA ARG A 102 -18.31 5.68 -6.81
C ARG A 102 -18.29 5.26 -8.28
N SER A 103 -17.14 5.38 -8.95
CA SER A 103 -17.00 5.04 -10.36
C SER A 103 -17.26 3.55 -10.63
N GLU A 104 -16.78 2.68 -9.74
CA GLU A 104 -17.05 1.24 -9.78
C GLU A 104 -18.56 0.97 -9.68
N MET A 105 -19.24 1.59 -8.71
CA MET A 105 -20.68 1.43 -8.51
C MET A 105 -21.49 1.95 -9.72
N GLU A 106 -21.11 3.08 -10.29
CA GLU A 106 -21.76 3.64 -11.48
C GLU A 106 -21.62 2.71 -12.70
N MET A 107 -20.43 2.12 -12.90
CA MET A 107 -20.18 1.13 -13.97
C MET A 107 -21.05 -0.12 -13.81
N ILE A 108 -21.08 -0.70 -12.60
CA ILE A 108 -21.89 -1.90 -12.30
C ILE A 108 -23.37 -1.63 -12.56
N ASN A 109 -23.88 -0.49 -12.09
CA ASN A 109 -25.27 -0.09 -12.28
C ASN A 109 -25.62 0.11 -13.76
N TRP A 110 -24.74 0.75 -14.52
CA TRP A 110 -24.91 0.94 -15.96
C TRP A 110 -24.95 -0.41 -16.70
N PHE A 111 -24.04 -1.32 -16.37
CA PHE A 111 -23.96 -2.63 -17.00
C PHE A 111 -25.20 -3.47 -16.72
N ASN A 112 -25.66 -3.51 -15.46
CA ASN A 112 -26.86 -4.26 -15.08
C ASN A 112 -28.12 -3.73 -15.77
N LYS A 113 -28.30 -2.40 -15.83
CA LYS A 113 -29.44 -1.79 -16.54
C LYS A 113 -29.43 -2.10 -18.03
N SER A 114 -28.25 -2.12 -18.64
CA SER A 114 -28.10 -2.34 -20.09
C SER A 114 -28.33 -3.80 -20.51
N ASN A 115 -28.13 -4.75 -19.60
CA ASN A 115 -28.25 -6.19 -19.86
C ASN A 115 -29.51 -6.84 -19.26
N SER A 116 -30.40 -6.08 -18.61
CA SER A 116 -31.67 -6.60 -18.06
C SER A 116 -32.80 -6.63 -19.11
N LYS A 117 -32.49 -6.85 -20.39
CA LYS A 117 -33.46 -6.98 -21.50
C LYS A 117 -33.57 -8.41 -21.98
#